data_AF-Q8TS33-F1
#
_entry.id   AF-Q8TS33-F1
#
_cell.length_a   1.000
_cell.length_b   1.000
_cell.length_c   1.000
_cell.angle_alpha   90.00
_cell.angle_beta   90.00
_cell.angle_gamma   90.00
#
_symmetry.space_group_name_H-M   'P 1'
#
loop_
_entity.id
_entity.type
_entity.pdbx_description
1 polymer ?
#
loop_
_entity_poly.entity_id
_entity_poly.type
_entity_poly.pdbx_seq_one_letter_code
_entity_poly.pdbx_strand_id
1 'polypeptide(L)'
;MGISKVEELANCDIQRLTERFGKMGLRLKQAAHGLDFSEIEESGEAIKSIIWSSTFKENTNDPIKIAGYLEMLAESVHKSLFKHRLYFLRSPAPLLPKNSVIFGGWKC
;
A
#
# COMPACT_ATOMS: atom_id res chain seq x y z
N MET A 1 4.20 -2.95 -26.67
CA MET A 1 3.84 -4.39 -26.63
C MET A 1 2.75 -4.73 -27.64
N GLY A 2 1.88 -3.78 -28.04
CA GLY A 2 0.93 -4.02 -29.13
C GLY A 2 -0.21 -4.99 -28.78
N ILE A 3 -0.45 -5.20 -27.47
CA ILE A 3 -1.52 -6.07 -26.99
C ILE A 3 -2.76 -5.21 -26.76
N SER A 4 -3.83 -5.54 -27.44
CA SER A 4 -5.13 -4.87 -27.43
C SER A 4 -6.29 -5.81 -27.11
N LYS A 5 -6.06 -7.13 -27.22
CA LYS A 5 -7.05 -8.18 -26.93
C LYS A 5 -6.60 -9.12 -25.82
N VAL A 6 -7.58 -9.72 -25.13
CA VAL A 6 -7.32 -10.71 -24.08
C VAL A 6 -6.58 -11.92 -24.63
N GLU A 7 -6.93 -12.40 -25.82
CA GLU A 7 -6.25 -13.51 -26.49
C GLU A 7 -4.77 -13.21 -26.78
N GLU A 8 -4.45 -11.98 -27.18
CA GLU A 8 -3.06 -11.54 -27.41
C GLU A 8 -2.25 -11.54 -26.11
N LEU A 9 -2.88 -11.16 -24.98
CA LEU A 9 -2.28 -11.25 -23.66
C LEU A 9 -2.10 -12.70 -23.21
N ALA A 10 -3.11 -13.54 -23.44
CA ALA A 10 -3.09 -14.98 -23.16
C ALA A 10 -2.03 -15.71 -23.98
N ASN A 11 -1.67 -15.23 -25.17
CA ASN A 11 -0.63 -15.81 -26.01
C ASN A 11 0.76 -15.15 -25.85
N CYS A 12 0.87 -14.08 -25.06
CA CYS A 12 2.14 -13.38 -24.85
C CYS A 12 3.12 -14.24 -24.02
N ASP A 13 4.40 -14.25 -24.41
CA ASP A 13 5.46 -14.92 -23.65
C ASP A 13 5.53 -14.40 -22.20
N ILE A 14 5.51 -15.33 -21.24
CA ILE A 14 5.59 -15.01 -19.83
C ILE A 14 6.90 -14.31 -19.46
N GLN A 15 8.03 -14.63 -20.11
CA GLN A 15 9.30 -13.95 -19.85
C GLN A 15 9.19 -12.46 -20.17
N ARG A 16 8.61 -12.10 -21.33
CA ARG A 16 8.37 -10.70 -21.72
C ARG A 16 7.42 -9.98 -20.76
N LEU A 17 6.40 -10.68 -20.25
CA LEU A 17 5.48 -10.12 -19.27
C LEU A 17 6.15 -9.90 -17.91
N THR A 18 6.97 -10.85 -17.46
CA THR A 18 7.69 -10.75 -16.18
C THR A 18 8.81 -9.71 -16.22
N GLU A 19 9.56 -9.61 -17.32
CA GLU A 19 10.58 -8.57 -17.51
C GLU A 19 9.98 -7.16 -17.44
N ARG A 20 8.78 -6.97 -18.00
CA ARG A 20 8.12 -5.66 -18.04
C ARG A 20 7.30 -5.33 -16.79
N PHE A 21 6.64 -6.32 -16.19
CA PHE A 21 5.65 -6.10 -15.12
C PHE A 21 5.97 -6.85 -13.82
N GLY A 22 7.11 -7.55 -13.75
CA GLY A 22 7.51 -8.34 -12.60
C GLY A 22 6.48 -9.42 -12.24
N LYS A 23 6.16 -9.54 -10.96
CA LYS A 23 5.14 -10.47 -10.44
C LYS A 23 3.76 -10.25 -11.08
N MET A 24 3.46 -9.03 -11.52
CA MET A 24 2.18 -8.74 -12.16
C MET A 24 2.07 -9.36 -13.56
N GLY A 25 3.20 -9.64 -14.22
CA GLY A 25 3.20 -10.31 -15.53
C GLY A 25 2.55 -11.70 -15.48
N LEU A 26 2.83 -12.46 -14.41
CA LEU A 26 2.19 -13.76 -14.18
C LEU A 26 0.68 -13.62 -13.93
N ARG A 27 0.28 -12.65 -13.10
CA ARG A 27 -1.14 -12.37 -12.84
C ARG A 27 -1.91 -11.97 -14.10
N LEU A 28 -1.31 -11.15 -14.96
CA LEU A 28 -1.91 -10.76 -16.24
C LEU A 28 -2.14 -11.96 -17.16
N LYS A 29 -1.15 -12.87 -17.25
CA LYS A 29 -1.26 -14.11 -18.03
C LYS A 29 -2.36 -15.03 -17.47
N GLN A 30 -2.40 -15.22 -16.16
CA GLN A 30 -3.42 -16.02 -15.47
C GLN A 30 -4.83 -15.45 -15.72
N ALA A 31 -5.01 -14.15 -15.51
CA ALA A 31 -6.28 -13.47 -15.75
C ALA A 31 -6.74 -13.59 -17.21
N ALA A 32 -5.82 -13.52 -18.18
CA ALA A 32 -6.14 -13.70 -19.59
C ALA A 32 -6.61 -15.12 -19.95
N HIS A 33 -6.26 -16.12 -19.14
CA HIS A 33 -6.77 -17.49 -19.23
C HIS A 33 -7.99 -17.76 -18.33
N GLY A 34 -8.51 -16.73 -17.64
CA GLY A 34 -9.60 -16.89 -16.67
C GLY A 34 -9.19 -17.65 -15.41
N LEU A 35 -7.90 -17.69 -15.08
CA LEU A 35 -7.38 -18.34 -13.88
C LEU A 35 -7.29 -17.33 -12.74
N ASP A 36 -8.03 -17.58 -11.66
CA ASP A 36 -7.93 -16.89 -10.39
C ASP A 36 -7.80 -17.94 -9.28
N PHE A 37 -6.72 -17.84 -8.50
CA PHE A 37 -6.40 -18.74 -7.40
C PHE A 37 -6.50 -18.03 -6.04
N SER A 38 -7.09 -16.83 -6.00
CA SER A 38 -7.34 -16.14 -4.75
C SER A 38 -8.39 -16.88 -3.92
N GLU A 39 -8.13 -16.95 -2.62
CA GLU A 39 -9.09 -17.48 -1.67
C GLU A 39 -10.16 -16.43 -1.38
N ILE A 40 -11.37 -16.89 -1.05
CA ILE A 40 -12.42 -16.00 -0.56
C ILE A 40 -12.06 -15.61 0.88
N GLU A 41 -11.78 -14.34 1.11
CA GLU A 41 -11.54 -13.82 2.46
C GLU A 41 -12.87 -13.44 3.13
N GLU A 42 -13.35 -14.29 4.06
CA GLU A 42 -14.64 -14.10 4.75
C GLU A 42 -14.59 -12.97 5.80
N SER A 43 -13.43 -12.75 6.42
CA SER A 43 -13.20 -11.65 7.36
C SER A 43 -12.53 -10.49 6.62
N GLY A 44 -13.10 -9.29 6.69
CA GLY A 44 -12.49 -8.11 6.06
C GLY A 44 -11.03 -7.93 6.48
N GLU A 45 -10.17 -7.58 5.51
CA GLU A 45 -8.74 -7.40 5.74
C GLU A 45 -8.48 -6.46 6.93
N ALA A 46 -7.56 -6.85 7.82
CA ALA A 46 -7.08 -5.97 8.86
C ALA A 46 -6.49 -4.68 8.26
N ILE A 47 -6.67 -3.55 8.95
CA ILE A 47 -6.15 -2.25 8.50
C ILE A 47 -4.62 -2.33 8.40
N LYS A 48 -4.10 -2.34 7.16
CA LYS A 48 -2.65 -2.43 6.87
C LYS A 48 -1.92 -1.10 7.10
N SER A 49 -2.61 0.02 6.87
CA SER A 49 -2.05 1.36 7.05
C SER A 49 -3.14 2.40 7.19
N ILE A 50 -2.86 3.46 7.95
CA ILE A 50 -3.67 4.68 8.00
C ILE A 50 -2.81 5.83 7.49
N ILE A 51 -3.29 6.55 6.49
CA ILE A 51 -2.59 7.67 5.85
C ILE A 51 -3.51 8.88 5.84
N TRP A 52 -2.96 10.05 6.12
CA TRP A 52 -3.61 11.33 5.91
C TRP A 52 -2.76 12.19 4.99
N SER A 53 -3.38 12.75 3.94
CA SER A 53 -2.70 13.56 2.94
C SER A 53 -3.65 14.60 2.36
N SER A 54 -3.11 15.78 2.06
CA SER A 54 -3.81 16.86 1.36
C SER A 54 -2.88 17.54 0.38
N THR A 55 -3.40 17.95 -0.78
CA THR A 55 -2.65 18.75 -1.76
C THR A 55 -2.83 20.24 -1.45
N PHE A 56 -1.73 21.00 -1.40
CA PHE A 56 -1.80 22.45 -1.26
C PHE A 56 -2.44 23.09 -2.49
N LYS A 57 -3.17 24.20 -2.28
CA LYS A 57 -3.73 25.00 -3.39
C LYS A 57 -2.65 25.53 -4.33
N GLU A 58 -1.49 25.88 -3.77
CA GLU A 58 -0.34 26.42 -4.48
C GLU A 58 0.92 25.75 -3.93
N ASN A 59 1.90 25.52 -4.82
CA ASN A 59 3.21 25.02 -4.41
C ASN A 59 3.82 25.97 -3.37
N THR A 60 4.38 25.41 -2.31
CA THR A 60 4.94 26.21 -1.22
C THR A 60 6.29 25.65 -0.79
N ASN A 61 7.25 26.54 -0.57
CA ASN A 61 8.54 26.27 0.06
C ASN A 61 8.63 26.96 1.43
N ASP A 62 7.51 27.48 1.95
CA ASP A 62 7.47 28.15 3.25
C ASP A 62 7.60 27.09 4.36
N PRO A 63 8.72 27.07 5.09
CA PRO A 63 8.96 26.05 6.11
C PRO A 63 7.96 26.13 7.26
N ILE A 64 7.40 27.30 7.57
CA ILE A 64 6.42 27.48 8.65
C ILE A 64 5.11 26.81 8.26
N LYS A 65 4.65 27.07 7.03
CA LYS A 65 3.44 26.43 6.48
C LYS A 65 3.61 24.91 6.38
N ILE A 66 4.76 24.44 5.92
CA ILE A 66 5.05 23.00 5.82
C ILE A 66 5.03 22.35 7.21
N ALA A 67 5.69 22.95 8.21
CA ALA A 67 5.73 22.43 9.57
C ALA A 67 4.33 22.35 10.20
N GLY A 68 3.52 23.41 10.07
CA GLY A 68 2.16 23.43 10.60
C GLY A 68 1.25 22.39 9.95
N TYR A 69 1.41 22.15 8.63
CA TYR A 69 0.70 21.06 7.97
C TYR A 69 1.17 19.70 8.45
N LEU A 70 2.48 19.49 8.63
CA LEU A 70 3.01 18.21 9.12
C LEU A 70 2.45 17.88 10.52
N GLU A 71 2.36 18.87 11.40
CA GLU A 71 1.77 18.73 12.74
C GLU A 71 0.28 18.35 12.65
N MET A 72 -0.50 19.05 11.82
CA MET A 72 -1.90 18.72 11.54
C MET A 72 -2.06 17.29 11.00
N LEU A 73 -1.17 16.85 10.09
CA LEU A 73 -1.21 15.49 9.56
C LEU A 73 -0.91 14.45 10.66
N ALA A 74 0.11 14.71 11.49
CA ALA A 74 0.49 13.84 12.60
C ALA A 74 -0.66 13.66 13.60
N GLU A 75 -1.33 14.76 13.99
CA GLU A 75 -2.52 14.70 14.85
C GLU A 75 -3.66 13.89 14.23
N SER A 76 -3.91 14.07 12.93
CA SER A 76 -5.00 13.40 12.22
C SER A 76 -4.77 11.89 12.14
N VAL A 77 -3.52 11.47 11.90
CA VAL A 77 -3.11 10.05 11.94
C VAL A 77 -3.22 9.52 13.36
N HIS A 78 -2.76 10.25 14.37
CA HIS A 78 -2.85 9.85 15.77
C HIS A 78 -4.31 9.61 16.21
N LYS A 79 -5.22 10.55 15.92
CA LYS A 79 -6.66 10.42 16.20
C LYS A 79 -7.25 9.19 15.53
N SER A 80 -6.84 8.92 14.29
CA SER A 80 -7.30 7.75 13.52
C SER A 80 -6.78 6.44 14.10
N LEU A 81 -5.51 6.36 14.51
CA LEU A 81 -4.95 5.18 15.18
C LEU A 81 -5.65 4.91 16.51
N PHE A 82 -5.88 5.95 17.31
CA PHE A 82 -6.59 5.84 18.59
C PHE A 82 -8.02 5.31 18.40
N LYS A 83 -8.75 5.84 17.41
CA LYS A 83 -10.11 5.37 17.06
C LYS A 83 -10.16 3.88 16.71
N HIS A 84 -9.16 3.39 15.98
CA HIS A 84 -9.09 1.99 15.55
C HIS A 84 -8.31 1.09 16.52
N ARG A 85 -7.87 1.62 17.67
CA ARG A 85 -7.04 0.92 18.66
C ARG A 85 -5.77 0.31 18.06
N LEU A 86 -5.15 1.05 17.14
CA LEU A 86 -3.90 0.69 16.48
C LEU A 86 -2.72 1.46 17.09
N TYR A 87 -1.53 0.90 16.98
CA TYR A 87 -0.28 1.53 17.43
C TYR A 87 0.55 2.01 16.24
N PHE A 88 1.38 3.04 16.46
CA PHE A 88 2.35 3.47 15.45
C PHE A 88 3.38 2.36 15.24
N LEU A 89 3.39 1.80 14.03
CA LEU A 89 4.43 0.92 13.55
C LEU A 89 5.05 1.59 12.33
N ARG A 90 6.30 2.04 12.45
CA ARG A 90 7.11 2.26 11.25
C ARG A 90 7.25 0.89 10.61
N SER A 91 6.90 0.76 9.33
CA SER A 91 7.10 -0.50 8.60
C SER A 91 8.51 -1.00 8.93
N PRO A 92 8.67 -2.15 9.60
CA PRO A 92 9.99 -2.62 9.93
C PRO A 92 10.73 -2.79 8.60
N ALA A 93 11.92 -2.19 8.50
CA ALA A 93 12.92 -2.72 7.57
C ALA A 93 12.92 -4.25 7.74
N PRO A 94 13.03 -5.03 6.66
CA PRO A 94 12.35 -6.32 6.49
C PRO A 94 12.83 -7.39 7.46
N LEU A 95 12.46 -7.32 8.74
CA LEU A 95 12.78 -8.28 9.80
C LEU A 95 11.87 -8.05 11.00
N LEU A 96 10.55 -8.28 10.88
CA LEU A 96 9.78 -8.72 12.05
C LEU A 96 8.72 -9.75 11.63
N PRO A 97 8.70 -10.95 12.25
CA PRO A 97 7.69 -11.97 12.00
C PRO A 97 6.30 -11.53 12.47
N LYS A 98 5.27 -12.13 11.86
CA LYS A 98 3.84 -11.76 11.94
C LYS A 98 3.21 -11.71 13.34
N ASN A 99 3.95 -12.05 14.40
CA ASN A 99 3.46 -12.06 15.80
C ASN A 99 4.21 -11.09 16.73
N SER A 100 4.79 -10.02 16.19
CA SER A 100 5.53 -9.04 17.00
C SER A 100 4.58 -8.02 17.64
N VAL A 101 4.29 -8.18 18.94
CA VAL A 101 3.66 -7.13 19.74
C VAL A 101 4.75 -6.12 20.13
N ILE A 102 4.76 -4.95 19.50
CA ILE A 102 5.66 -3.86 19.90
C ILE A 102 4.99 -3.08 21.04
N PHE A 103 5.41 -3.36 22.28
CA PHE A 103 5.18 -2.43 23.40
C PHE A 103 6.14 -1.25 23.25
N GLY A 104 5.67 -0.17 22.66
CA GLY A 104 6.41 1.09 22.54
C GLY A 104 5.72 2.18 23.33
N GLY A 105 6.06 2.32 24.61
CA GLY A 105 5.71 3.51 25.39
C GLY A 105 6.45 4.71 24.83
N TRP A 106 5.71 5.73 24.38
CA TRP A 106 6.25 7.05 24.09
C TRP A 106 5.56 8.04 25.03
N LYS A 107 6.33 8.54 26.00
CA LYS A 107 6.00 9.76 26.72
C LYS A 107 6.58 10.94 25.95
N CYS A 108 5.74 11.98 25.86
CA CYS A 108 5.95 13.33 25.34
C CYS A 108 5.93 13.44 23.82
#